data_AF-A0A6M3LK08-F1
#
_entry.id   AF-A0A6M3LK08-F1
#
_cell.length_a   1.000
_cell.length_b   1.000
_cell.length_c   1.000
_cell.angle_alpha   90.00
_cell.angle_beta   90.00
_cell.angle_gamma   90.00
#
_symmetry.space_group_name_H-M   'P 1'
#
loop_
_entity.id
_entity.type
_entity.pdbx_description
1 polymer ?
#
loop_
_entity_poly.entity_id
_entity_poly.type
_entity_poly.pdbx_seq_one_letter_code
_entity_poly.pdbx_strand_id
1 'polypeptide(L)'
;MVSNTYNLPEPLVKALTPDRKAPVFGRISVTSLIDSPLRRVLAMRHYGQTDEDVSEGLWALLGSAVHYVIEKGNEDTETKLEIPFNGATLVGVVDYHCDGHIIDWKTGSVWSVVFADNKNWELQLQCYGYLVQLTGQPVDKLSVYMILRDWNKREAQRNQEMPRIPFHQISYKPWPKDRIEAYLTERVSLHLFAEKYAQNGSQEEIPASLWCSSEERWERPSKWAAKNVGKDRAVRVFDTEQECSDFVHGTKMFLEHRPGESVKCNDYCQYSGWCPRLKGG
;
A
#
# COMPACT_ATOMS: atom_id res chain seq x y z
N MET A 1 21.45 -0.47 -11.51
CA MET A 1 20.95 -1.43 -12.54
C MET A 1 20.04 -2.40 -11.81
N VAL A 2 18.87 -2.70 -12.37
CA VAL A 2 17.98 -3.74 -11.81
C VAL A 2 18.70 -5.09 -11.92
N SER A 3 18.70 -5.89 -10.85
CA SER A 3 19.30 -7.23 -10.90
C SER A 3 18.36 -8.25 -11.56
N ASN A 4 18.91 -9.33 -12.10
CA ASN A 4 18.15 -10.47 -12.62
C ASN A 4 18.64 -11.78 -12.00
N THR A 5 18.44 -11.91 -10.69
CA THR A 5 18.96 -13.02 -9.87
C THR A 5 18.39 -14.36 -10.30
N TYR A 6 17.15 -14.37 -10.79
CA TYR A 6 16.43 -15.57 -11.19
C TYR A 6 16.56 -15.92 -12.68
N ASN A 7 17.44 -15.22 -13.43
CA ASN A 7 17.64 -15.42 -14.86
C ASN A 7 16.33 -15.38 -15.67
N LEU A 8 15.46 -14.41 -15.38
CA LEU A 8 14.23 -14.21 -16.14
C LEU A 8 14.55 -13.94 -17.62
N PRO A 9 13.71 -14.44 -18.55
CA PRO A 9 13.83 -14.16 -19.98
C PRO A 9 13.90 -12.66 -20.29
N GLU A 10 14.73 -12.28 -21.26
CA GLU A 10 14.94 -10.89 -21.68
C GLU A 10 13.63 -10.10 -21.97
N PRO A 11 12.58 -10.67 -22.59
CA PRO A 11 11.32 -9.97 -22.77
C PRO A 11 10.65 -9.57 -21.45
N LEU A 12 10.73 -10.42 -20.42
CA LEU A 12 10.24 -10.09 -19.08
C LEU A 12 11.13 -9.04 -18.42
N VAL A 13 12.46 -9.15 -18.57
CA VAL A 13 13.37 -8.13 -18.04
C VAL A 13 13.04 -6.75 -18.61
N LYS A 14 12.85 -6.65 -19.93
CA LYS A 14 12.48 -5.40 -20.60
C LYS A 14 11.11 -4.88 -20.15
N ALA A 15 10.11 -5.75 -20.02
CA ALA A 15 8.77 -5.35 -19.61
C ALA A 15 8.68 -4.91 -18.13
N LEU A 16 9.52 -5.50 -17.28
CA LEU A 16 9.53 -5.27 -15.84
C LEU A 16 10.53 -4.20 -15.41
N THR A 17 11.52 -3.88 -16.25
CA THR A 17 12.47 -2.79 -15.98
C THR A 17 11.67 -1.48 -15.97
N PRO A 18 11.51 -0.83 -14.81
CA PRO A 18 10.61 0.32 -14.73
C PRO A 18 11.20 1.50 -15.48
N ASP A 19 10.41 2.15 -16.34
CA ASP A 19 10.73 3.48 -16.85
C ASP A 19 10.45 4.52 -15.75
N ARG A 20 11.39 4.62 -14.79
CA ARG A 20 11.25 5.49 -13.63
C ARG A 20 11.37 6.94 -14.08
N LYS A 21 10.24 7.64 -14.14
CA LYS A 21 10.25 9.11 -14.32
C LYS A 21 10.88 9.78 -13.11
N ALA A 22 11.69 10.80 -13.37
CA ALA A 22 12.25 11.66 -12.34
C ALA A 22 11.13 12.24 -11.46
N PRO A 23 11.27 12.18 -10.11
CA PRO A 23 10.41 12.94 -9.23
C PRO A 23 10.45 14.43 -9.61
N VAL A 24 9.27 15.01 -9.83
CA VAL A 24 9.15 16.43 -10.16
C VAL A 24 8.71 17.17 -8.90
N PHE A 25 9.46 18.20 -8.51
CA PHE A 25 9.14 19.04 -7.36
C PHE A 25 7.76 19.67 -7.50
N GLY A 26 6.98 19.67 -6.43
CA GLY A 26 5.63 20.20 -6.40
C GLY A 26 4.62 19.38 -7.22
N ARG A 27 4.98 18.22 -7.75
CA ARG A 27 4.09 17.34 -8.52
C ARG A 27 3.97 15.98 -7.84
N ILE A 28 2.80 15.70 -7.28
CA ILE A 28 2.60 14.57 -6.36
C ILE A 28 1.45 13.71 -6.89
N SER A 29 1.70 12.44 -7.19
CA SER A 29 0.62 11.50 -7.52
C SER A 29 -0.19 11.16 -6.29
N VAL A 30 -1.48 10.82 -6.46
CA VAL A 30 -2.33 10.35 -5.33
C VAL A 30 -1.68 9.15 -4.63
N THR A 31 -1.13 8.20 -5.39
CA THR A 31 -0.40 7.04 -4.84
C THR A 31 0.81 7.45 -3.99
N SER A 32 1.52 8.51 -4.35
CA SER A 32 2.63 9.06 -3.54
C SER A 32 2.11 9.84 -2.33
N LEU A 33 1.00 10.58 -2.50
CA LEU A 33 0.43 11.46 -1.48
C LEU A 33 -0.05 10.69 -0.24
N ILE A 34 -0.72 9.57 -0.46
CA ILE A 34 -1.23 8.70 0.62
C ILE A 34 -0.11 7.87 1.27
N ASP A 35 1.05 7.76 0.63
CA ASP A 35 2.22 7.04 1.12
C ASP A 35 3.13 7.96 1.94
N SER A 36 4.06 7.37 2.69
CA SER A 36 4.87 8.08 3.69
C SER A 36 5.74 9.20 3.11
N PRO A 37 5.83 10.37 3.74
CA PRO A 37 6.68 11.47 3.26
C PRO A 37 8.18 11.12 3.25
N LEU A 38 8.68 10.27 4.16
CA LEU A 38 10.08 9.79 4.06
C LEU A 38 10.34 9.02 2.77
N ARG A 39 9.35 8.28 2.24
CA ARG A 39 9.51 7.60 0.94
C ARG A 39 9.66 8.61 -0.19
N ARG A 40 9.02 9.78 -0.11
CA ARG A 40 9.24 10.89 -1.07
C ARG A 40 10.68 11.42 -0.97
N VAL A 41 11.21 11.63 0.24
CA VAL A 41 12.61 12.03 0.45
C VAL A 41 13.56 11.04 -0.21
N LEU A 42 13.40 9.74 0.10
CA LEU A 42 14.26 8.68 -0.41
C LEU A 42 14.13 8.52 -1.93
N ALA A 43 12.92 8.63 -2.48
CA ALA A 43 12.68 8.60 -3.92
C ALA A 43 13.45 9.72 -4.66
N MET A 44 13.53 10.91 -4.07
CA MET A 44 14.27 12.03 -4.65
C MET A 44 15.78 11.88 -4.51
N ARG A 45 16.28 11.50 -3.31
CA ARG A 45 17.72 11.35 -3.04
C ARG A 45 18.36 10.18 -3.80
N HIS A 46 17.60 9.11 -4.00
CA HIS A 46 18.07 7.87 -4.63
C HIS A 46 17.45 7.65 -6.01
N TYR A 47 16.99 8.73 -6.67
CA TYR A 47 16.51 8.63 -8.03
C TYR A 47 17.60 8.04 -8.96
N GLY A 48 17.20 7.12 -9.83
CA GLY A 48 18.12 6.37 -10.70
C GLY A 48 18.92 5.26 -10.00
N GLN A 49 18.81 5.13 -8.67
CA GLN A 49 19.37 4.02 -7.92
C GLN A 49 18.28 2.96 -7.71
N THR A 50 18.65 1.69 -7.82
CA THR A 50 17.75 0.56 -7.60
C THR A 50 18.56 -0.62 -7.11
N ASP A 51 18.17 -1.16 -5.96
CA ASP A 51 18.65 -2.43 -5.43
C ASP A 51 17.59 -3.54 -5.66
N GLU A 52 16.50 -3.23 -6.36
CA GLU A 52 15.43 -4.19 -6.66
C GLU A 52 15.85 -5.18 -7.74
N ASP A 53 15.47 -6.43 -7.51
CA ASP A 53 15.47 -7.46 -8.53
C ASP A 53 14.27 -7.32 -9.45
N VAL A 54 14.46 -7.64 -10.72
CA VAL A 54 13.39 -7.62 -11.73
C VAL A 54 12.22 -8.55 -11.38
N SER A 55 12.46 -9.60 -10.57
CA SER A 55 11.39 -10.48 -10.10
C SER A 55 10.33 -9.77 -9.27
N GLU A 56 10.67 -8.67 -8.58
CA GLU A 56 9.72 -7.90 -7.77
C GLU A 56 8.60 -7.30 -8.62
N GLY A 57 8.88 -7.02 -9.90
CA GLY A 57 7.92 -6.47 -10.86
C GLY A 57 6.88 -7.49 -11.36
N LEU A 58 7.07 -8.80 -11.15
CA LEU A 58 6.18 -9.84 -11.69
C LEU A 58 4.72 -9.66 -11.22
N TRP A 59 4.52 -9.17 -9.99
CA TRP A 59 3.18 -8.88 -9.49
C TRP A 59 2.56 -7.65 -10.14
N ALA A 60 3.35 -6.61 -10.38
CA ALA A 60 2.89 -5.41 -11.06
C ALA A 60 2.47 -5.73 -12.52
N LEU A 61 3.20 -6.62 -13.20
CA LEU A 61 2.86 -7.08 -14.54
C LEU A 61 1.46 -7.70 -14.62
N LEU A 62 1.09 -8.53 -13.65
CA LEU A 62 -0.25 -9.14 -13.61
C LEU A 62 -1.34 -8.08 -13.44
N GLY A 63 -1.11 -7.10 -12.56
CA GLY A 63 -2.01 -5.97 -12.37
C GLY A 63 -2.18 -5.20 -13.68
N SER A 64 -1.08 -4.73 -14.27
CA SER A 64 -1.08 -3.95 -15.52
C SER A 64 -1.76 -4.70 -16.67
N ALA A 65 -1.55 -6.02 -16.78
CA ALA A 65 -2.21 -6.83 -17.80
C ALA A 65 -3.73 -6.86 -17.64
N VAL A 66 -4.23 -6.89 -16.39
CA VAL A 66 -5.66 -6.83 -16.10
C VAL A 66 -6.24 -5.46 -16.46
N HIS A 67 -5.60 -4.36 -16.04
CA HIS A 67 -6.05 -3.00 -16.42
C HIS A 67 -6.13 -2.86 -17.94
N TYR A 68 -5.08 -3.28 -18.67
CA TYR A 68 -5.04 -3.22 -20.13
C TYR A 68 -6.19 -3.98 -20.82
N VAL A 69 -6.55 -5.16 -20.32
CA VAL A 69 -7.65 -5.96 -20.89
C VAL A 69 -9.01 -5.31 -20.61
N ILE A 70 -9.18 -4.74 -19.42
CA ILE A 70 -10.43 -4.06 -19.03
C ILE A 70 -10.60 -2.77 -19.84
N GLU A 71 -9.54 -1.96 -19.97
CA GLU A 71 -9.53 -0.72 -20.75
C GLU A 71 -9.91 -0.97 -22.21
N LYS A 72 -9.40 -2.04 -22.82
CA LYS A 72 -9.77 -2.41 -24.19
C LYS A 72 -11.26 -2.67 -24.40
N GLY A 73 -11.98 -3.04 -23.35
CA GLY A 73 -13.40 -3.35 -23.40
C GLY A 73 -14.32 -2.16 -23.14
N ASN A 74 -13.79 -0.98 -22.80
CA ASN A 74 -14.59 0.18 -22.39
C ASN A 74 -14.22 1.43 -23.21
N GLU A 75 -15.22 2.23 -23.58
CA GLU A 75 -15.02 3.53 -24.23
C GLU A 75 -14.64 4.63 -23.22
N ASP A 76 -15.15 4.54 -21.99
CA ASP A 76 -14.75 5.38 -20.85
C ASP A 76 -13.50 4.78 -20.20
N THR A 77 -12.34 5.32 -20.55
CA THR A 77 -11.02 4.78 -20.16
C THR A 77 -10.36 5.57 -19.02
N GLU A 78 -9.20 5.07 -18.58
CA GLU A 78 -8.29 5.70 -17.62
C GLU A 78 -8.23 7.23 -17.81
N THR A 79 -8.69 7.98 -16.82
CA THR A 79 -8.71 9.44 -16.85
C THR A 79 -7.59 9.99 -15.98
N LYS A 80 -6.65 10.67 -16.62
CA LYS A 80 -5.56 11.37 -15.92
C LYS A 80 -5.98 12.80 -15.57
N LEU A 81 -5.93 13.12 -14.29
CA LEU A 81 -6.23 14.44 -13.74
C LEU A 81 -4.96 15.10 -13.21
N GLU A 82 -4.79 16.39 -13.51
CA GLU A 82 -3.71 17.23 -13.00
C GLU A 82 -4.32 18.50 -12.42
N ILE A 83 -4.45 18.54 -11.09
CA ILE A 83 -5.18 19.60 -10.39
C ILE A 83 -4.21 20.39 -9.50
N PRO A 84 -4.06 21.72 -9.69
CA PRO A 84 -3.36 22.57 -8.75
C PRO A 84 -4.06 22.58 -7.38
N PHE A 85 -3.32 22.33 -6.31
CA PHE A 85 -3.83 22.29 -4.95
C PHE A 85 -2.75 22.68 -3.94
N ASN A 86 -2.98 23.71 -3.13
CA ASN A 86 -2.10 24.18 -2.04
C ASN A 86 -0.60 24.25 -2.41
N GLY A 87 -0.29 24.82 -3.58
CA GLY A 87 1.09 25.00 -4.04
C GLY A 87 1.75 23.76 -4.65
N ALA A 88 1.00 22.66 -4.81
CA ALA A 88 1.39 21.47 -5.56
C ALA A 88 0.44 21.23 -6.75
N THR A 89 0.84 20.34 -7.65
CA THR A 89 -0.02 19.71 -8.66
C THR A 89 -0.27 18.28 -8.23
N LEU A 90 -1.53 17.97 -7.90
CA LEU A 90 -1.97 16.62 -7.61
C LEU A 90 -2.25 15.88 -8.91
N VAL A 91 -1.69 14.68 -9.04
CA VAL A 91 -1.86 13.83 -10.23
C VAL A 91 -2.66 12.58 -9.85
N GLY A 92 -3.88 12.50 -10.37
CA GLY A 92 -4.74 11.33 -10.25
C GLY A 92 -4.78 10.55 -11.57
N VAL A 93 -4.80 9.22 -11.50
CA VAL A 93 -5.03 8.35 -12.64
C VAL A 93 -6.17 7.44 -12.22
N VAL A 94 -7.36 7.75 -12.71
CA VAL A 94 -8.61 7.08 -12.31
C VAL A 94 -8.92 6.02 -13.35
N ASP A 95 -8.95 4.75 -12.95
CA ASP A 95 -9.16 3.66 -13.92
C ASP A 95 -10.52 3.76 -14.63
N TYR A 96 -11.56 4.10 -13.88
CA TYR A 96 -12.91 4.19 -14.42
C TYR A 96 -13.80 5.13 -13.60
N HIS A 97 -14.54 5.98 -14.30
CA HIS A 97 -15.55 6.87 -13.72
C HIS A 97 -16.75 6.96 -14.67
N CYS A 98 -17.93 6.57 -14.18
CA CYS A 98 -19.17 6.60 -14.95
C CYS A 98 -20.34 6.89 -14.00
N ASP A 99 -21.26 7.78 -14.39
CA ASP A 99 -22.50 8.08 -13.66
C ASP A 99 -22.32 8.31 -12.14
N GLY A 100 -21.27 9.05 -11.75
CA GLY A 100 -21.01 9.34 -10.34
C GLY A 100 -20.34 8.19 -9.56
N HIS A 101 -19.94 7.11 -10.23
CA HIS A 101 -19.26 5.97 -9.61
C HIS A 101 -17.80 5.90 -10.07
N ILE A 102 -16.87 6.02 -9.12
CA ILE A 102 -15.44 5.72 -9.36
C ILE A 102 -15.14 4.28 -9.00
N ILE A 103 -14.47 3.58 -9.91
CA ILE A 103 -14.01 2.21 -9.75
C ILE A 103 -12.49 2.17 -9.89
N ASP A 104 -11.84 1.53 -8.93
CA ASP A 104 -10.42 1.20 -8.96
C ASP A 104 -10.29 -0.32 -9.06
N TRP A 105 -9.66 -0.79 -10.14
CA TRP A 105 -9.45 -2.21 -10.39
C TRP A 105 -8.21 -2.69 -9.66
N LYS A 106 -8.31 -3.86 -9.03
CA LYS A 106 -7.22 -4.44 -8.27
C LYS A 106 -7.16 -5.95 -8.46
N THR A 107 -5.95 -6.46 -8.52
CA THR A 107 -5.68 -7.91 -8.42
C THR A 107 -5.08 -8.20 -7.05
N GLY A 108 -5.60 -9.19 -6.34
CA GLY A 108 -5.12 -9.49 -4.99
C GLY A 108 -5.42 -10.91 -4.56
N SER A 109 -5.07 -11.20 -3.30
CA SER A 109 -5.40 -12.47 -2.65
C SER A 109 -6.78 -12.41 -2.00
N VAL A 110 -7.42 -13.57 -1.79
CA VAL A 110 -8.64 -13.68 -0.97
C VAL A 110 -8.40 -13.08 0.42
N TRP A 111 -7.21 -13.29 0.99
CA TRP A 111 -6.84 -12.73 2.30
C TRP A 111 -6.87 -11.20 2.34
N SER A 112 -6.52 -10.52 1.25
CA SER A 112 -6.60 -9.05 1.15
C SER A 112 -8.03 -8.51 1.19
N VAL A 113 -9.03 -9.36 0.98
CA VAL A 113 -10.44 -8.99 1.07
C VAL A 113 -11.05 -9.43 2.40
N VAL A 114 -10.76 -10.64 2.84
CA VAL A 114 -11.40 -11.20 4.04
C VAL A 114 -10.82 -10.62 5.33
N PHE A 115 -9.53 -10.26 5.35
CA PHE A 115 -8.82 -9.92 6.60
C PHE A 115 -8.01 -8.62 6.57
N ALA A 116 -7.87 -7.94 5.43
CA ALA A 116 -7.06 -6.73 5.38
C ALA A 116 -7.85 -5.45 5.69
N ASP A 117 -7.20 -4.57 6.43
CA ASP A 117 -7.61 -3.17 6.54
C ASP A 117 -7.22 -2.43 5.25
N ASN A 118 -8.20 -2.24 4.38
CA ASN A 118 -8.02 -1.67 3.04
C ASN A 118 -8.00 -0.13 3.03
N LYS A 119 -7.51 0.47 4.12
CA LYS A 119 -7.47 1.93 4.33
C LYS A 119 -6.75 2.69 3.21
N ASN A 120 -5.66 2.15 2.67
CA ASN A 120 -4.95 2.80 1.56
C ASN A 120 -5.80 2.85 0.29
N TRP A 121 -6.61 1.83 0.01
CA TRP A 121 -7.51 1.84 -1.14
C TRP A 121 -8.65 2.83 -0.94
N GLU A 122 -9.21 2.90 0.27
CA GLU A 122 -10.17 3.95 0.60
C GLU A 122 -9.55 5.33 0.38
N LEU A 123 -8.38 5.62 0.97
CA LEU A 123 -7.70 6.91 0.82
C LEU A 123 -7.44 7.28 -0.63
N GLN A 124 -6.98 6.32 -1.45
CA GLN A 124 -6.78 6.52 -2.88
C GLN A 124 -8.09 6.92 -3.57
N LEU A 125 -9.16 6.16 -3.36
CA LEU A 125 -10.48 6.45 -3.94
C LEU A 125 -11.06 7.77 -3.45
N GLN A 126 -10.87 8.14 -2.18
CA GLN A 126 -11.32 9.43 -1.65
C GLN A 126 -10.61 10.60 -2.33
N CYS A 127 -9.29 10.47 -2.54
CA CYS A 127 -8.52 11.47 -3.29
C CYS A 127 -9.02 11.56 -4.73
N TYR A 128 -9.19 10.44 -5.43
CA TYR A 128 -9.73 10.43 -6.79
C TYR A 128 -11.12 11.04 -6.87
N GLY A 129 -12.03 10.66 -5.96
CA GLY A 129 -13.36 11.25 -5.84
C GLY A 129 -13.33 12.76 -5.75
N TYR A 130 -12.48 13.29 -4.87
CA TYR A 130 -12.35 14.72 -4.71
C TYR A 130 -11.76 15.41 -5.96
N LEU A 131 -10.72 14.82 -6.58
CA LEU A 131 -10.14 15.38 -7.82
C LEU A 131 -11.15 15.41 -8.97
N VAL A 132 -11.99 14.38 -9.12
CA VAL A 132 -13.08 14.33 -10.12
C VAL A 132 -14.15 15.38 -9.80
N GLN A 133 -14.54 15.54 -8.53
CA GLN A 133 -15.50 16.58 -8.12
C GLN A 133 -15.00 17.99 -8.46
N LEU A 134 -13.70 18.25 -8.37
CA LEU A 134 -13.10 19.53 -8.76
C LEU A 134 -13.21 19.81 -10.27
N THR A 135 -13.43 18.79 -11.11
CA THR A 135 -13.73 19.00 -12.54
C THR A 135 -15.21 19.27 -12.82
N GLY A 136 -16.04 19.40 -11.78
CA GLY A 136 -17.48 19.61 -11.89
C GLY A 136 -18.31 18.34 -12.15
N GLN A 137 -17.68 17.17 -12.12
CA GLN A 137 -18.37 15.90 -12.32
C GLN A 137 -18.87 15.32 -10.99
N PRO A 138 -20.02 14.62 -10.97
CA PRO A 138 -20.55 14.03 -9.74
C PRO A 138 -19.70 12.83 -9.29
N VAL A 139 -19.67 12.60 -7.97
CA VAL A 139 -19.12 11.39 -7.34
C VAL A 139 -19.98 11.06 -6.13
N ASP A 140 -20.74 9.99 -6.25
CA ASP A 140 -21.70 9.49 -5.26
C ASP A 140 -21.27 8.15 -4.65
N LYS A 141 -20.46 7.39 -5.38
CA LYS A 141 -20.01 6.05 -4.98
C LYS A 141 -18.55 5.82 -5.34
N LEU A 142 -17.84 5.14 -4.45
CA LEU A 142 -16.47 4.70 -4.66
C LEU A 142 -16.42 3.18 -4.50
N SER A 143 -15.68 2.47 -5.36
CA SER A 143 -15.48 1.03 -5.17
C SER A 143 -14.13 0.53 -5.61
N VAL A 144 -13.63 -0.47 -4.89
CA VAL A 144 -12.54 -1.33 -5.35
C VAL A 144 -13.15 -2.59 -5.92
N TYR A 145 -12.80 -2.93 -7.15
CA TYR A 145 -13.21 -4.16 -7.82
C TYR A 145 -12.02 -5.12 -7.82
N MET A 146 -12.09 -6.13 -6.95
CA MET A 146 -11.01 -7.08 -6.71
C MET A 146 -11.18 -8.33 -7.56
N ILE A 147 -10.15 -8.67 -8.34
CA ILE A 147 -9.98 -10.00 -8.95
C ILE A 147 -9.05 -10.83 -8.06
N LEU A 148 -9.54 -11.98 -7.63
CA LEU A 148 -8.90 -12.81 -6.58
C LEU A 148 -8.12 -13.96 -7.22
N ARG A 149 -6.80 -13.81 -7.27
CA ARG A 149 -5.90 -14.70 -8.04
C ARG A 149 -5.69 -16.08 -7.41
N ASP A 150 -5.82 -16.17 -6.09
CA ASP A 150 -5.64 -17.39 -5.29
C ASP A 150 -6.98 -17.99 -4.83
N TRP A 151 -8.09 -17.54 -5.42
CA TRP A 151 -9.42 -18.04 -5.08
C TRP A 151 -9.59 -19.52 -5.43
N ASN A 152 -10.16 -20.28 -4.50
CA ASN A 152 -10.41 -21.71 -4.65
C ASN A 152 -11.90 -22.05 -4.49
N LYS A 153 -12.47 -22.68 -5.54
CA LYS A 153 -13.88 -23.11 -5.56
C LYS A 153 -14.28 -24.02 -4.41
N ARG A 154 -13.44 -25.00 -4.04
CA ARG A 154 -13.75 -25.95 -2.97
C ARG A 154 -13.77 -25.28 -1.61
N GLU A 155 -12.86 -24.32 -1.41
CA GLU A 155 -12.77 -23.57 -0.15
C GLU A 155 -13.96 -22.61 -0.02
N ALA A 156 -14.31 -21.89 -1.09
CA ALA A 156 -15.47 -21.00 -1.15
C ALA A 156 -16.83 -21.71 -0.96
N GLN A 157 -16.90 -23.02 -1.23
CA GLN A 157 -18.07 -23.84 -0.91
C GLN A 157 -18.17 -24.19 0.57
N ARG A 158 -17.03 -24.29 1.27
CA ARG A 158 -16.96 -24.72 2.68
C ARG A 158 -16.94 -23.54 3.66
N ASN A 159 -16.28 -22.45 3.29
CA ASN A 159 -16.17 -21.24 4.09
C ASN A 159 -17.15 -20.17 3.59
N GLN A 160 -18.09 -19.75 4.45
CA GLN A 160 -19.08 -18.73 4.09
C GLN A 160 -18.48 -17.31 4.05
N GLU A 161 -17.34 -17.07 4.69
CA GLU A 161 -16.63 -15.79 4.70
C GLU A 161 -15.88 -15.54 3.38
N MET A 162 -15.67 -16.59 2.57
CA MET A 162 -15.01 -16.45 1.28
C MET A 162 -15.98 -15.92 0.21
N PRO A 163 -15.50 -15.05 -0.69
CA PRO A 163 -16.23 -14.68 -1.90
C PRO A 163 -16.68 -15.91 -2.70
N ARG A 164 -17.90 -15.87 -3.21
CA ARG A 164 -18.51 -17.02 -3.93
C ARG A 164 -17.95 -17.24 -5.33
N ILE A 165 -17.32 -16.22 -5.89
CA ILE A 165 -16.64 -16.19 -7.18
C ILE A 165 -15.27 -15.52 -7.00
N PRO A 166 -14.32 -15.63 -7.94
CA PRO A 166 -13.01 -14.97 -7.87
C PRO A 166 -13.07 -13.44 -8.08
N PHE A 167 -14.14 -12.81 -7.60
CA PHE A 167 -14.41 -11.39 -7.68
C PHE A 167 -15.05 -10.91 -6.38
N HIS A 168 -14.65 -9.73 -5.92
CA HIS A 168 -15.27 -9.07 -4.78
C HIS A 168 -15.29 -7.55 -4.94
N GLN A 169 -16.41 -6.94 -4.55
CA GLN A 169 -16.57 -5.49 -4.54
C GLN A 169 -16.48 -4.97 -3.12
N ILE A 170 -15.61 -3.98 -2.90
CA ILE A 170 -15.58 -3.19 -1.67
C ILE A 170 -16.13 -1.80 -2.00
N SER A 171 -17.10 -1.32 -1.24
CA SER A 171 -17.76 -0.03 -1.51
C SER A 171 -17.51 0.96 -0.38
N TYR A 172 -17.23 2.21 -0.75
CA TYR A 172 -17.09 3.33 0.17
C TYR A 172 -18.04 4.45 -0.23
N LYS A 173 -18.41 5.27 0.75
CA LYS A 173 -19.08 6.55 0.50
C LYS A 173 -18.04 7.66 0.41
N PRO A 174 -18.18 8.61 -0.52
CA PRO A 174 -17.35 9.82 -0.54
C PRO A 174 -17.38 10.50 0.82
N TRP A 175 -16.21 10.95 1.29
CA TRP A 175 -16.11 11.72 2.51
C TRP A 175 -16.75 13.10 2.34
N PRO A 176 -17.21 13.72 3.45
CA PRO A 176 -17.52 15.14 3.48
C PRO A 176 -16.35 15.98 2.95
N LYS A 177 -16.67 17.05 2.22
CA LYS A 177 -15.70 17.91 1.53
C LYS A 177 -14.62 18.47 2.48
N ASP A 178 -15.04 18.98 3.63
CA ASP A 178 -14.16 19.52 4.67
C ASP A 178 -13.15 18.48 5.18
N ARG A 179 -13.58 17.23 5.35
CA ARG A 179 -12.71 16.13 5.79
C ARG A 179 -11.62 15.82 4.76
N ILE A 180 -11.99 15.69 3.48
CA ILE A 180 -11.01 15.36 2.43
C ILE A 180 -10.08 16.55 2.13
N GLU A 181 -10.58 17.79 2.17
CA GLU A 181 -9.76 18.99 2.05
C GLU A 181 -8.72 19.10 3.18
N ALA A 182 -9.12 18.81 4.43
CA ALA A 182 -8.21 18.81 5.56
C ALA A 182 -7.10 17.74 5.38
N TYR A 183 -7.49 16.52 5.00
CA TYR A 183 -6.53 15.44 4.72
C TYR A 183 -5.55 15.80 3.60
N LEU A 184 -6.05 16.28 2.46
CA LEU A 184 -5.20 16.67 1.34
C LEU A 184 -4.28 17.83 1.70
N THR A 185 -4.77 18.81 2.46
CA THR A 185 -3.96 19.94 2.92
C THR A 185 -2.79 19.48 3.78
N GLU A 186 -3.05 18.61 4.76
CA GLU A 186 -2.02 18.02 5.61
C GLU A 186 -0.99 17.25 4.78
N ARG A 187 -1.45 16.32 3.93
CA ARG A 187 -0.55 15.48 3.13
C ARG A 187 0.27 16.30 2.13
N VAL A 188 -0.31 17.27 1.44
CA VAL A 188 0.43 18.13 0.52
C VAL A 188 1.50 18.92 1.26
N SER A 189 1.17 19.48 2.43
CA SER A 189 2.15 20.19 3.26
C SER A 189 3.32 19.29 3.66
N LEU A 190 3.04 18.07 4.16
CA LEU A 190 4.06 17.10 4.55
C LEU A 190 4.96 16.70 3.37
N HIS A 191 4.38 16.44 2.20
CA HIS A 191 5.15 16.05 1.01
C HIS A 191 5.96 17.20 0.43
N LEU A 192 5.44 18.44 0.38
CA LEU A 192 6.24 19.60 -0.01
C LEU A 192 7.39 19.87 0.97
N PHE A 193 7.17 19.65 2.26
CA PHE A 193 8.25 19.71 3.25
C PHE A 193 9.29 18.61 3.02
N ALA A 194 8.85 17.38 2.73
CA ALA A 194 9.73 16.27 2.38
C ALA A 194 10.60 16.59 1.15
N GLU A 195 10.04 17.21 0.12
CA GLU A 195 10.80 17.58 -1.08
C GLU A 195 11.88 18.63 -0.79
N LYS A 196 11.55 19.66 0.01
CA LYS A 196 12.54 20.65 0.46
C LYS A 196 13.64 20.00 1.30
N TYR A 197 13.26 19.09 2.19
CA TYR A 197 14.21 18.34 3.02
C TYR A 197 15.09 17.40 2.20
N ALA A 198 14.57 16.82 1.12
CA ALA A 198 15.35 15.97 0.24
C ALA A 198 16.55 16.71 -0.38
N GLN A 199 16.39 18.00 -0.68
CA GLN A 199 17.43 18.85 -1.26
C GLN A 199 18.50 19.29 -0.24
N ASN A 200 18.07 19.67 0.96
CA ASN A 200 18.94 20.42 1.89
C ASN A 200 19.09 19.78 3.28
N GLY A 201 18.32 18.74 3.59
CA GLY A 201 18.31 18.09 4.88
C GLY A 201 19.48 17.14 5.08
N SER A 202 19.93 16.97 6.32
CA SER A 202 20.90 15.94 6.72
C SER A 202 20.26 14.54 6.66
N GLN A 203 21.02 13.47 6.87
CA GLN A 203 20.47 12.13 7.08
C GLN A 203 20.39 11.76 8.56
N GLU A 204 21.19 12.42 9.38
CA GLU A 204 21.29 12.29 10.84
C GLU A 204 20.13 13.02 11.56
N GLU A 205 19.60 14.08 10.96
CA GLU A 205 18.59 14.95 11.58
C GLU A 205 17.25 14.91 10.83
N ILE A 206 16.62 13.74 10.74
CA ILE A 206 15.30 13.58 10.09
C ILE A 206 14.18 14.05 11.01
N PRO A 207 13.39 15.07 10.62
CA PRO A 207 12.26 15.56 11.40
C PRO A 207 11.24 14.46 11.74
N ALA A 208 10.68 14.51 12.95
CA ALA A 208 9.64 13.61 13.44
C ALA A 208 8.47 13.43 12.45
N SER A 209 8.04 14.51 11.80
CA SER A 209 6.92 14.53 10.85
C SER A 209 7.19 13.80 9.53
N LEU A 210 8.45 13.51 9.20
CA LEU A 210 8.79 12.74 8.01
C LEU A 210 8.83 11.24 8.28
N TRP A 211 9.04 10.82 9.53
CA TRP A 211 9.14 9.40 9.87
C TRP A 211 7.84 8.66 9.61
N CYS A 212 7.96 7.45 9.07
CA CYS A 212 6.82 6.59 8.79
C CYS A 212 6.05 6.26 10.08
N SER A 213 4.73 6.48 10.08
CA SER A 213 3.86 6.07 11.19
C SER A 213 3.78 4.53 11.30
N SER A 214 3.24 4.03 12.41
CA SER A 214 3.01 2.59 12.59
C SER A 214 2.03 2.04 11.54
N GLU A 215 1.00 2.80 11.20
CA GLU A 215 0.06 2.48 10.12
C GLU A 215 0.76 2.47 8.76
N GLU A 216 1.59 3.48 8.47
CA GLU A 216 2.35 3.53 7.21
C GLU A 216 3.37 2.40 7.08
N ARG A 217 3.83 1.82 8.20
CA ARG A 217 4.75 0.67 8.26
C ARG A 217 4.05 -0.70 8.28
N TRP A 218 2.72 -0.72 8.36
CA TRP A 218 1.93 -1.93 8.60
C TRP A 218 2.44 -2.69 9.82
N GLU A 219 2.63 -1.97 10.92
CA GLU A 219 3.19 -2.53 12.15
C GLU A 219 2.21 -3.52 12.77
N ARG A 220 2.69 -4.75 12.98
CA ARG A 220 2.00 -5.77 13.77
C ARG A 220 2.56 -5.72 15.20
N PRO A 221 1.70 -5.64 16.23
CA PRO A 221 2.17 -5.61 17.60
C PRO A 221 2.80 -6.94 18.00
N SER A 222 3.67 -6.91 19.01
CA SER A 222 4.17 -8.13 19.64
C SER A 222 3.01 -8.99 20.15
N LYS A 223 3.21 -10.30 20.10
CA LYS A 223 2.29 -11.30 20.63
C LYS A 223 3.03 -12.25 21.56
N TRP A 224 2.29 -12.92 22.43
CA TRP A 224 2.83 -13.90 23.38
C TRP A 224 2.12 -15.23 23.18
N ALA A 225 2.88 -16.29 22.88
CA ALA A 225 2.33 -17.59 22.59
C ALA A 225 2.59 -18.59 23.72
N ALA A 226 1.55 -19.26 24.19
CA ALA A 226 1.65 -20.40 25.09
C ALA A 226 1.89 -21.68 24.28
N LYS A 227 3.01 -22.36 24.53
CA LYS A 227 3.41 -23.58 23.80
C LYS A 227 3.68 -24.75 24.73
N ASN A 228 3.30 -25.94 24.29
CA ASN A 228 3.74 -27.17 24.93
C ASN A 228 5.21 -27.44 24.56
N VAL A 229 5.99 -27.96 25.51
CA VAL A 229 7.39 -28.35 25.27
C VAL A 229 7.48 -29.32 24.08
N GLY A 230 8.35 -29.02 23.12
CA GLY A 230 8.59 -29.85 21.93
C GLY A 230 7.49 -29.81 20.85
N LYS A 231 6.54 -28.85 20.92
CA LYS A 231 5.54 -28.63 19.88
C LYS A 231 5.73 -27.28 19.19
N ASP A 232 5.63 -27.27 17.86
CA ASP A 232 5.81 -26.05 17.05
C ASP A 232 4.59 -25.12 17.11
N ARG A 233 3.39 -25.69 17.20
CA ARG A 233 2.14 -24.92 17.22
C ARG A 233 1.86 -24.34 18.61
N ALA A 234 1.46 -23.07 18.64
CA ALA A 234 0.93 -22.43 19.83
C ALA A 234 -0.42 -23.06 20.21
N VAL A 235 -0.62 -23.23 21.52
CA VAL A 235 -1.92 -23.60 22.09
C VAL A 235 -2.85 -22.39 22.08
N ARG A 236 -2.31 -21.22 22.43
CA ARG A 236 -3.02 -19.94 22.42
C ARG A 236 -2.03 -18.78 22.25
N VAL A 237 -2.51 -17.67 21.69
CA VAL A 237 -1.75 -16.43 21.51
C VAL A 237 -2.47 -15.31 22.25
N PHE A 238 -1.71 -14.45 22.90
CA PHE A 238 -2.14 -13.34 23.74
C PHE A 238 -1.52 -12.02 23.28
N ASP A 239 -2.15 -10.91 23.65
CA ASP A 239 -1.69 -9.57 23.30
C ASP A 239 -0.65 -9.06 24.31
N THR A 240 -0.71 -9.52 25.55
CA THR A 240 0.21 -9.10 26.62
C THR A 240 0.99 -10.26 27.22
N GLU A 241 2.17 -9.95 27.75
CA GLU A 241 3.01 -10.92 28.48
C GLU A 241 2.28 -11.46 29.70
N GLN A 242 1.61 -10.57 30.45
CA GLN A 242 0.92 -10.90 31.68
C GLN A 242 -0.19 -11.94 31.46
N GLU A 243 -1.07 -11.72 30.48
CA GLU A 243 -2.14 -12.67 30.16
C GLU A 243 -1.60 -14.04 29.76
N CYS A 244 -0.50 -14.07 28.99
CA CYS A 244 0.14 -15.32 28.61
C CYS A 244 0.79 -16.00 29.82
N SER A 245 1.44 -15.22 30.70
CA SER A 245 2.11 -15.69 31.91
C SER A 245 1.11 -16.33 32.86
N ASP A 246 -0.03 -15.67 33.10
CA ASP A 246 -1.12 -16.18 33.93
C ASP A 246 -1.71 -17.48 33.36
N PHE A 247 -1.80 -17.60 32.04
CA PHE A 247 -2.29 -18.80 31.38
C PHE A 247 -1.32 -19.99 31.47
N VAL A 248 -0.01 -19.76 31.38
CA VAL A 248 0.99 -20.84 31.50
C VAL A 248 1.31 -21.19 32.95
N HIS A 249 0.95 -20.33 33.91
CA HIS A 249 1.24 -20.53 35.33
C HIS A 249 0.71 -21.88 35.85
N GLY A 250 1.56 -22.66 36.51
CA GLY A 250 1.21 -23.99 37.03
C GLY A 250 1.03 -25.07 35.96
N THR A 251 1.31 -24.78 34.69
CA THR A 251 1.24 -25.75 33.58
C THR A 251 2.64 -26.19 33.14
N LYS A 252 2.71 -27.21 32.26
CA LYS A 252 3.96 -27.60 31.56
C LYS A 252 4.23 -26.77 30.29
N MET A 253 3.44 -25.72 30.05
CA MET A 253 3.61 -24.86 28.89
C MET A 253 4.70 -23.83 29.17
N PHE A 254 5.32 -23.34 28.09
CA PHE A 254 6.23 -22.19 28.15
C PHE A 254 5.67 -21.04 27.32
N LEU A 255 6.12 -19.85 27.66
CA LEU A 255 5.75 -18.61 27.03
C LEU A 255 6.82 -18.24 25.99
N GLU A 256 6.38 -17.96 24.76
CA GLU A 256 7.21 -17.57 23.62
C GLU A 256 6.85 -16.13 23.21
N HIS A 257 7.80 -15.21 23.34
CA HIS A 257 7.66 -13.86 22.82
C HIS A 257 7.77 -13.88 21.30
N ARG A 258 6.77 -13.31 20.62
CA ARG A 258 6.78 -13.06 19.18
C ARG A 258 6.88 -11.55 18.99
N PRO A 259 8.09 -11.02 18.72
CA PRO A 259 8.28 -9.58 18.60
C PRO A 259 7.40 -9.05 17.47
N GLY A 260 6.88 -7.83 17.65
CA GLY A 260 6.17 -7.11 16.61
C GLY A 260 7.07 -6.87 15.39
N GLU A 261 6.43 -6.69 14.24
CA GLU A 261 7.13 -6.53 12.96
C GLU A 261 6.58 -5.34 12.17
N SER A 262 7.48 -4.63 11.49
CA SER A 262 7.11 -3.63 10.49
C SER A 262 7.05 -4.30 9.12
N VAL A 263 5.91 -4.93 8.81
CA VAL A 263 5.73 -5.76 7.61
C VAL A 263 6.13 -5.02 6.34
N LYS A 264 5.72 -3.77 6.18
CA LYS A 264 6.08 -2.98 4.99
C LYS A 264 7.58 -2.76 4.91
N CYS A 265 8.25 -2.45 6.02
CA CYS A 265 9.68 -2.19 6.04
C CYS A 265 10.49 -3.43 5.66
N ASN A 266 10.05 -4.60 6.11
CA ASN A 266 10.76 -5.86 5.90
C ASN A 266 10.57 -6.40 4.48
N ASP A 267 9.34 -6.37 3.97
CA ASP A 267 8.99 -7.17 2.80
C ASP A 267 8.56 -6.34 1.56
N TYR A 268 8.16 -5.08 1.73
CA TYR A 268 7.47 -4.32 0.67
C TYR A 268 8.07 -2.94 0.36
N CYS A 269 8.99 -2.45 1.19
CA CYS A 269 9.54 -1.11 1.03
C CYS A 269 10.77 -1.16 0.12
N GLN A 270 10.59 -0.72 -1.13
CA GLN A 270 11.68 -0.57 -2.09
C GLN A 270 12.84 0.35 -1.65
N TYR A 271 12.61 1.19 -0.64
CA TYR A 271 13.64 2.07 -0.09
C TYR A 271 14.28 1.54 1.19
N SER A 272 14.01 0.28 1.58
CA SER A 272 14.58 -0.35 2.78
C SER A 272 16.10 -0.30 2.77
N GLY A 273 16.71 -0.54 1.59
CA GLY A 273 18.15 -0.44 1.36
C GLY A 273 18.76 0.95 1.63
N TRP A 274 17.97 2.03 1.65
CA TRP A 274 18.44 3.38 2.02
C TRP A 274 17.77 3.93 3.28
N CYS A 275 16.92 3.14 3.93
CA CYS A 275 16.12 3.59 5.06
C CYS A 275 17.02 3.84 6.28
N PRO A 276 17.08 5.07 6.82
CA PRO A 276 17.92 5.38 7.98
C PRO A 276 17.51 4.61 9.24
N ARG A 277 16.23 4.26 9.39
CA ARG A 277 15.73 3.41 10.48
C ARG A 277 16.27 1.97 10.42
N LEU A 278 16.53 1.44 9.23
CA LEU A 278 17.04 0.08 9.05
C LEU A 278 18.58 0.04 9.00
N LYS A 279 19.21 1.11 8.53
CA LYS A 279 20.68 1.23 8.45
C LYS A 279 21.34 1.71 9.74
N GLY A 280 20.60 2.36 10.64
CA GLY A 280 21.08 2.89 11.91
C GLY A 280 20.64 2.11 13.14
N GLY A 281 20.45 0.79 13.00
CA GLY A 281 20.26 -0.15 14.10
C GLY A 281 21.58 -0.77 14.55
#